data_AF-A0A2V8GL74-F1
#
_entry.id   AF-A0A2V8GL74-F1
#
_cell.length_a   1.000
_cell.length_b   1.000
_cell.length_c   1.000
_cell.angle_alpha   90.00
_cell.angle_beta   90.00
_cell.angle_gamma   90.00
#
_symmetry.space_group_name_H-M   'P 1'
#
loop_
_entity.id
_entity.type
_entity.pdbx_description
1 polymer ?
#
loop_
_entity_poly.entity_id
_entity_poly.type
_entity_poly.pdbx_seq_one_letter_code
_entity_poly.pdbx_strand_id
1 'polypeptide(L)'
;MSTTVSLPPHHYLNDGYGITSWLLTRDHKRIALLYLAAVTFFFFIGGAFAVVIRLELVTPPGDLVSDETYNKLFTMHGVMMVFFFLIPVIPAVLGNFLVPIMIGAKDLAFPKLNLASWYIYMIGALFTTYSIVTGGLDTGWTFYTPFST
;
A
#
# COMPACT_ATOMS: atom_id res chain seq x y z
N MET A 1 -14.92 -38.18 34.34
CA MET A 1 -13.80 -37.68 33.53
C MET A 1 -14.20 -36.31 32.99
N SER A 2 -13.63 -35.23 33.53
CA SER A 2 -13.94 -33.86 33.09
C SER A 2 -13.05 -33.53 31.89
N THR A 3 -13.63 -33.37 30.70
CA THR A 3 -12.95 -32.95 29.48
C THR A 3 -12.60 -31.47 29.61
N THR A 4 -11.35 -31.15 29.96
CA THR A 4 -10.85 -29.78 29.92
C THR A 4 -10.73 -29.36 28.46
N VAL A 5 -11.66 -28.55 27.98
CA VAL A 5 -11.56 -27.88 26.67
C VAL A 5 -10.40 -26.91 26.74
N SER A 6 -9.26 -27.22 26.10
CA SER A 6 -8.15 -26.27 26.00
C SER A 6 -8.54 -25.18 25.01
N LEU A 7 -8.50 -23.92 25.44
CA LEU A 7 -8.69 -22.80 24.53
C LEU A 7 -7.57 -22.78 23.47
N PRO A 8 -7.86 -22.37 22.22
CA PRO A 8 -6.85 -22.27 21.18
C PRO A 8 -5.74 -21.29 21.60
N PRO A 9 -4.47 -21.54 21.22
CA PRO A 9 -3.35 -20.67 21.58
C PRO A 9 -3.56 -19.23 21.12
N HIS A 10 -3.15 -18.28 21.96
CA HIS A 10 -3.16 -16.86 21.60
C HIS A 10 -2.11 -16.57 20.51
N HIS A 11 -2.54 -15.94 19.42
CA HIS A 11 -1.73 -15.60 18.26
C HIS A 11 -2.23 -14.31 17.62
N TYR A 12 -1.44 -13.78 16.69
CA TYR A 12 -1.68 -12.49 16.05
C TYR A 12 -3.00 -12.38 15.26
N LEU A 13 -3.78 -13.46 15.08
CA LEU A 13 -5.12 -13.36 14.47
C LEU A 13 -6.24 -13.29 15.52
N ASN A 14 -6.01 -13.80 16.74
CA ASN A 14 -7.04 -13.89 17.78
C ASN A 14 -6.83 -12.93 18.97
N ASP A 15 -5.85 -12.03 18.88
CA ASP A 15 -5.59 -10.94 19.85
C ASP A 15 -6.64 -9.81 19.73
N GLY A 16 -7.92 -10.13 19.96
CA GLY A 16 -9.05 -9.21 19.80
C GLY A 16 -9.44 -8.95 18.33
N TYR A 17 -10.75 -8.88 18.10
CA TYR A 17 -11.35 -8.73 16.76
C TYR A 17 -11.78 -7.30 16.42
N GLY A 18 -11.67 -6.37 17.37
CA GLY A 18 -12.08 -4.98 17.18
C GLY A 18 -11.13 -4.19 16.27
N ILE A 19 -11.65 -3.19 15.57
CA ILE A 19 -10.88 -2.26 14.73
C ILE A 19 -9.76 -1.59 15.55
N THR A 20 -10.04 -1.23 16.80
CA THR A 20 -9.06 -0.65 17.72
C THR A 20 -7.88 -1.58 18.01
N SER A 21 -8.12 -2.91 18.05
CA SER A 21 -7.07 -3.90 18.27
C SER A 21 -6.09 -3.97 17.10
N TRP A 22 -6.59 -3.80 15.87
CA TRP A 22 -5.77 -3.72 14.67
C TRP A 22 -5.05 -2.38 14.55
N LEU A 23 -5.77 -1.26 14.73
CA LEU A 23 -5.20 0.08 14.58
C LEU A 23 -4.20 0.45 15.68
N LEU A 24 -4.26 -0.15 16.85
CA LEU A 24 -3.33 0.10 17.97
C LEU A 24 -2.38 -1.08 18.24
N THR A 25 -2.29 -2.03 17.29
CA THR A 25 -1.44 -3.21 17.44
C THR A 25 0.04 -2.86 17.50
N ARG A 26 0.83 -3.69 18.19
CA ARG A 26 2.29 -3.62 18.18
C ARG A 26 2.94 -4.83 17.50
N ASP A 27 2.15 -5.82 17.12
CA ASP A 27 2.68 -7.05 16.53
C ASP A 27 3.09 -6.81 15.07
N HIS A 28 4.38 -7.02 14.75
CA HIS A 28 4.92 -6.93 13.40
C HIS A 28 4.14 -7.74 12.34
N LYS A 29 3.52 -8.87 12.71
CA LYS A 29 2.70 -9.70 11.81
C LYS A 29 1.39 -9.01 11.46
N ARG A 30 0.73 -8.37 12.43
CA ARG A 30 -0.47 -7.59 12.17
C ARG A 30 -0.16 -6.34 11.35
N ILE A 31 0.94 -5.66 11.66
CA ILE A 31 1.38 -4.48 10.90
C ILE A 31 1.72 -4.87 9.45
N ALA A 32 2.37 -6.01 9.22
CA ALA A 32 2.58 -6.53 7.88
C ALA A 32 1.26 -6.79 7.12
N LEU A 33 0.23 -7.31 7.79
CA LEU A 33 -1.08 -7.52 7.18
C LEU A 33 -1.81 -6.20 6.88
N LEU A 34 -1.64 -5.18 7.73
CA LEU A 34 -2.13 -3.83 7.45
C LEU A 34 -1.44 -3.24 6.22
N TYR A 35 -0.13 -3.41 6.08
CA TYR A 35 0.59 -3.05 4.86
C TYR A 35 0.10 -3.86 3.65
N LEU A 36 -0.06 -5.18 3.79
CA LEU A 36 -0.53 -6.05 2.71
C LEU A 36 -1.89 -5.59 2.15
N ALA A 37 -2.83 -5.28 3.04
CA ALA A 37 -4.13 -4.75 2.64
C ALA A 37 -4.00 -3.42 1.89
N ALA A 38 -3.18 -2.50 2.40
CA ALA A 38 -2.99 -1.19 1.80
C ALA A 38 -2.28 -1.26 0.43
N VAL A 39 -1.16 -1.98 0.32
CA VAL A 39 -0.44 -2.12 -0.96
C VAL A 39 -1.28 -2.86 -2.00
N THR A 40 -2.11 -3.83 -1.59
CA THR A 40 -3.04 -4.53 -2.48
C THR A 40 -4.12 -3.58 -3.01
N PHE A 41 -4.65 -2.71 -2.15
CA PHE A 41 -5.59 -1.68 -2.56
C PHE A 41 -4.99 -0.73 -3.60
N PHE A 42 -3.78 -0.21 -3.37
CA PHE A 42 -3.09 0.65 -4.34
C PHE A 42 -2.68 -0.09 -5.61
N PHE A 43 -2.33 -1.38 -5.53
CA PHE A 43 -2.07 -2.22 -6.69
C PHE A 43 -3.27 -2.28 -7.63
N PHE A 44 -4.48 -2.51 -7.11
CA PHE A 44 -5.68 -2.56 -7.94
C PHE A 44 -6.02 -1.21 -8.56
N ILE A 45 -5.84 -0.11 -7.82
CA ILE A 45 -6.04 1.25 -8.35
C ILE A 45 -5.02 1.56 -9.46
N GLY A 46 -3.74 1.36 -9.20
CA GLY A 46 -2.68 1.57 -10.19
C GLY A 46 -2.83 0.66 -11.41
N GLY A 47 -3.24 -0.59 -11.19
CA GLY A 47 -3.56 -1.54 -12.26
C GLY A 47 -4.76 -1.12 -13.11
N ALA A 48 -5.81 -0.57 -12.50
CA ALA A 48 -6.95 -0.04 -13.25
C ALA A 48 -6.54 1.10 -14.19
N PHE A 49 -5.69 2.02 -13.74
CA PHE A 49 -5.14 3.06 -14.62
C PHE A 49 -4.32 2.47 -15.78
N ALA A 50 -3.52 1.43 -15.51
CA ALA A 50 -2.77 0.74 -16.56
C ALA A 50 -3.69 0.09 -17.61
N VAL A 51 -4.81 -0.49 -17.19
CA VAL A 51 -5.80 -1.06 -18.11
C VAL A 51 -6.36 0.02 -19.03
N VAL A 52 -6.76 1.18 -18.50
CA VAL A 52 -7.29 2.28 -19.32
C VAL A 52 -6.23 2.79 -20.31
N ILE A 53 -4.98 2.97 -19.87
CA ILE A 53 -3.86 3.35 -20.74
C ILE A 53 -3.69 2.34 -21.88
N ARG A 54 -3.77 1.04 -21.57
CA ARG A 54 -3.62 -0.01 -22.59
C ARG A 54 -4.81 -0.09 -23.53
N LEU A 55 -6.02 0.22 -23.07
CA LEU A 55 -7.22 0.29 -23.90
C LEU A 55 -7.13 1.46 -24.90
N GLU A 56 -6.68 2.63 -24.47
CA GLU A 56 -6.43 3.79 -25.34
C GLU A 56 -5.42 3.45 -26.46
N LEU A 57 -4.42 2.62 -26.17
CA LEU A 57 -3.37 2.25 -27.12
C LEU A 57 -3.70 1.01 -27.97
N VAL A 58 -4.95 0.53 -27.98
CA VAL A 58 -5.35 -0.62 -28.82
C VAL A 58 -5.35 -0.24 -30.30
N THR A 59 -5.70 1.00 -30.62
CA THR A 59 -5.72 1.55 -31.98
C THR A 59 -4.66 2.63 -32.17
N PRO A 60 -4.10 2.79 -33.39
CA PRO A 60 -3.18 3.90 -33.66
C PRO A 60 -3.78 5.31 -33.47
N PRO A 61 -5.02 5.60 -33.89
CA PRO A 61 -5.70 6.81 -33.45
C PRO A 61 -6.14 6.64 -31.99
N GLY A 62 -5.87 7.66 -31.18
CA GLY A 62 -6.42 7.76 -29.82
C GLY A 62 -7.89 8.15 -29.86
N ASP A 63 -8.75 7.36 -29.22
CA ASP A 63 -10.21 7.49 -29.32
C ASP A 63 -10.99 7.26 -28.02
N LEU A 64 -10.33 6.87 -26.92
CA LEU A 64 -10.99 6.58 -25.62
C LEU A 64 -10.85 7.75 -24.63
N VAL A 65 -9.69 8.39 -24.54
CA VAL A 65 -9.41 9.52 -23.62
C VAL A 65 -8.68 10.66 -24.32
N SER A 66 -8.78 11.88 -23.78
CA SER A 66 -7.97 13.00 -24.27
C SER A 66 -6.50 12.86 -23.88
N ASP A 67 -5.59 13.49 -24.62
CA ASP A 67 -4.14 13.50 -24.33
C ASP A 67 -3.82 13.93 -22.89
N GLU A 68 -4.52 14.95 -22.39
CA GLU A 68 -4.39 15.42 -21.00
C GLU A 68 -4.81 14.34 -20.00
N THR A 69 -5.92 13.65 -20.26
CA THR A 69 -6.40 12.56 -19.40
C THR A 69 -5.45 11.38 -19.42
N TYR A 70 -4.89 11.06 -20.59
CA TYR A 70 -3.88 10.02 -20.73
C TYR A 70 -2.64 10.32 -19.87
N ASN A 71 -2.10 11.53 -19.93
CA ASN A 71 -0.94 11.93 -19.14
C ASN A 71 -1.22 11.89 -17.63
N LYS A 72 -2.42 12.29 -17.20
CA LYS A 72 -2.87 12.15 -15.80
C LYS A 72 -2.95 10.69 -15.37
N LEU A 73 -3.55 9.82 -16.19
CA LEU A 73 -3.63 8.38 -15.92
C LEU A 73 -2.25 7.74 -15.83
N PHE A 74 -1.33 8.09 -16.73
CA PHE A 74 0.05 7.62 -16.72
C PHE A 74 0.79 8.06 -15.45
N THR A 75 0.63 9.32 -15.07
CA THR A 75 1.21 9.88 -13.84
C THR A 75 0.67 9.17 -12.60
N MET A 76 -0.66 9.02 -12.50
CA MET A 76 -1.32 8.32 -11.40
C MET A 76 -0.88 6.85 -11.31
N HIS A 77 -0.83 6.13 -12.44
CA HIS A 77 -0.35 4.76 -12.50
C HIS A 77 1.07 4.64 -11.93
N GLY A 78 1.99 5.47 -12.43
CA GLY A 78 3.39 5.44 -12.02
C GLY A 78 3.58 5.75 -10.54
N VAL A 79 2.93 6.80 -10.03
CA VAL A 79 3.02 7.18 -8.62
C VAL A 79 2.46 6.08 -7.71
N MET A 80 1.26 5.57 -8.00
CA MET A 80 0.63 4.52 -7.19
C MET A 80 1.47 3.25 -7.17
N MET A 81 1.98 2.83 -8.33
CA MET A 81 2.73 1.59 -8.44
C MET A 81 4.12 1.72 -7.81
N VAL A 82 4.87 2.79 -8.05
CA VAL A 82 6.23 2.93 -7.51
C VAL A 82 6.20 3.15 -6.00
N PHE A 83 5.47 4.17 -5.52
CA PHE A 83 5.57 4.60 -4.13
C PHE A 83 4.64 3.84 -3.19
N PHE A 84 3.48 3.41 -3.66
CA PHE A 84 2.47 2.78 -2.79
C PHE A 84 2.34 1.28 -2.97
N PHE A 85 2.97 0.67 -3.99
CA PHE A 85 3.03 -0.78 -4.16
C PHE A 85 4.46 -1.33 -4.17
N LEU A 86 5.28 -1.02 -5.18
CA LEU A 86 6.58 -1.64 -5.43
C LEU A 86 7.60 -1.41 -4.30
N ILE A 87 7.76 -0.17 -3.86
CA ILE A 87 8.69 0.15 -2.75
C ILE A 87 8.27 -0.52 -1.44
N PRO A 88 7.00 -0.44 -0.98
CA PRO A 88 6.62 -0.99 0.31
C PRO A 88 6.39 -2.51 0.32
N VAL A 89 5.97 -3.15 -0.78
CA VAL A 89 5.51 -4.55 -0.74
C VAL A 89 6.57 -5.52 -0.20
N ILE A 90 7.84 -5.34 -0.53
CA ILE A 90 8.91 -6.22 -0.04
C ILE A 90 9.27 -5.89 1.42
N PRO A 91 9.78 -4.70 1.77
CA PRO A 91 10.22 -4.43 3.15
C PRO A 91 9.07 -4.33 4.15
N ALA A 92 7.95 -3.73 3.78
CA ALA A 92 6.86 -3.41 4.71
C ALA A 92 5.88 -4.58 4.91
N VAL A 93 5.75 -5.49 3.94
CA VAL A 93 4.96 -6.72 4.11
C VAL A 93 5.86 -7.89 4.45
N LEU A 94 6.71 -8.32 3.52
CA LEU A 94 7.52 -9.52 3.70
C LEU A 94 8.61 -9.30 4.76
N GLY A 95 9.26 -8.14 4.76
CA GLY A 95 10.28 -7.80 5.76
C GLY A 95 9.70 -7.79 7.17
N ASN A 96 8.60 -7.05 7.38
CA ASN A 96 7.91 -7.04 8.67
C ASN A 96 7.44 -8.42 9.11
N PHE A 97 6.87 -9.23 8.21
CA PHE A 97 6.32 -10.53 8.59
C PHE A 97 7.41 -11.59 8.82
N LEU A 98 8.35 -11.72 7.88
CA LEU A 98 9.29 -12.84 7.83
C LEU A 98 10.58 -12.59 8.59
N VAL A 99 11.16 -11.38 8.55
CA VAL A 99 12.52 -11.15 9.07
C VAL A 99 12.62 -11.45 10.58
N PRO A 100 11.70 -10.98 11.45
CA PRO A 100 11.76 -11.33 12.87
C PRO A 100 11.67 -12.85 13.11
N ILE A 101 10.86 -13.55 12.31
CA ILE A 101 10.69 -15.02 12.41
C ILE A 101 11.98 -15.73 11.98
N MET A 102 12.59 -15.30 10.87
CA MET A 102 13.82 -15.89 10.32
C MET A 102 15.00 -15.81 11.29
N ILE A 103 15.10 -14.71 12.03
CA ILE A 103 16.17 -14.50 13.03
C ILE A 103 15.80 -14.99 14.44
N GLY A 104 14.61 -15.56 14.62
CA GLY A 104 14.11 -16.02 15.93
C GLY A 104 13.83 -14.88 16.93
N ALA A 105 13.67 -13.64 16.44
CA ALA A 105 13.31 -12.51 17.28
C ALA A 105 11.80 -12.48 17.57
N LYS A 106 11.44 -11.96 18.75
CA LYS A 106 10.04 -11.83 19.16
C LYS A 106 9.30 -10.74 18.35
N ASP A 107 9.98 -9.66 18.03
CA ASP A 107 9.44 -8.48 17.35
C ASP A 107 10.57 -7.60 16.79
N LEU A 108 10.24 -6.51 16.11
CA LEU A 108 11.18 -5.47 15.70
C LEU A 108 11.73 -4.68 16.90
N ALA A 109 12.88 -4.02 16.71
CA ALA A 109 13.55 -3.23 17.76
C ALA A 109 12.66 -2.08 18.31
N PHE A 110 11.81 -1.49 17.45
CA PHE A 110 10.93 -0.38 17.82
C PHE A 110 9.48 -0.61 17.36
N PRO A 111 8.68 -1.42 18.10
CA PRO A 111 7.33 -1.81 17.66
C PRO A 111 6.36 -0.63 17.50
N LYS A 112 6.47 0.39 18.36
CA LYS A 112 5.63 1.61 18.24
C LYS A 112 5.97 2.43 17.00
N LEU A 113 7.26 2.50 16.64
CA LEU A 113 7.71 3.23 15.46
C LEU A 113 7.28 2.51 14.18
N ASN A 114 7.26 1.18 14.20
CA ASN A 114 6.74 0.37 13.10
C ASN A 114 5.25 0.60 12.83
N LEU A 115 4.42 0.72 13.89
CA LEU A 115 3.03 1.12 13.70
C LEU A 115 2.94 2.55 13.16
N ALA A 116 3.75 3.47 13.69
CA ALA A 116 3.77 4.86 13.23
C ALA A 116 4.17 4.97 11.74
N SER A 117 5.08 4.13 11.24
CA SER A 117 5.45 4.12 9.82
C SER A 117 4.28 3.71 8.93
N TRP A 118 3.41 2.82 9.38
CA TRP A 118 2.20 2.46 8.64
C TRP A 118 1.23 3.64 8.55
N TYR A 119 1.05 4.39 9.63
CA TYR A 119 0.24 5.62 9.61
C TYR A 119 0.82 6.70 8.71
N ILE A 120 2.13 6.95 8.77
CA ILE A 120 2.79 7.92 7.88
C ILE A 120 2.61 7.51 6.41
N TYR A 121 2.76 6.22 6.11
CA TYR A 121 2.52 5.69 4.78
C TYR A 121 1.08 5.92 4.32
N MET A 122 0.07 5.60 5.15
CA MET A 122 -1.34 5.80 4.80
C MET A 122 -1.68 7.28 4.62
N ILE A 123 -1.19 8.16 5.50
CA ILE A 123 -1.41 9.61 5.39
C ILE A 123 -0.76 10.15 4.12
N GLY A 124 0.49 9.76 3.84
CA GLY A 124 1.19 10.15 2.61
C GLY A 124 0.46 9.68 1.35
N ALA A 125 0.00 8.42 1.35
CA ALA A 125 -0.72 7.87 0.21
C ALA A 125 -2.07 8.58 -0.03
N LEU A 126 -2.84 8.84 1.02
CA LEU A 126 -4.10 9.58 0.91
C LEU A 126 -3.87 11.04 0.48
N PHE A 127 -2.88 11.70 1.05
CA PHE A 127 -2.52 13.08 0.68
C PHE A 127 -2.11 13.16 -0.79
N THR A 128 -1.17 12.31 -1.24
CA THR A 128 -0.74 12.28 -2.64
C THR A 128 -1.88 11.92 -3.60
N THR A 129 -2.72 10.94 -3.24
CA THR A 129 -3.91 10.59 -4.05
C THR A 129 -4.83 11.79 -4.20
N TYR A 130 -5.14 12.47 -3.10
CA TYR A 130 -5.97 13.67 -3.12
C TYR A 130 -5.34 14.77 -3.99
N SER A 131 -4.06 15.09 -3.79
CA SER A 131 -3.35 16.11 -4.55
C SER A 131 -3.33 15.83 -6.06
N ILE A 132 -3.14 14.59 -6.48
CA ILE A 132 -3.13 14.25 -7.92
C ILE A 132 -4.53 14.36 -8.51
N VAL A 133 -5.55 13.87 -7.80
CA VAL A 133 -6.94 13.90 -8.27
C VAL A 133 -7.48 15.34 -8.36
N THR A 134 -7.17 16.21 -7.40
CA THR A 134 -7.65 17.60 -7.41
C THR A 134 -6.76 18.56 -8.18
N GLY A 135 -5.45 18.30 -8.21
CA GLY A 135 -4.45 19.20 -8.81
C GLY A 135 -4.20 18.95 -10.30
N GLY A 136 -4.62 17.79 -10.84
CA GLY A 136 -4.50 17.50 -12.27
C GLY A 136 -3.06 17.26 -12.73
N LEU A 137 -2.20 16.72 -11.88
CA LEU A 137 -0.79 16.43 -12.21
C LEU A 137 -0.68 15.45 -13.39
N ASP A 138 0.03 15.86 -14.43
CA ASP A 138 0.19 15.14 -15.70
C ASP A 138 1.67 15.02 -16.16
N THR A 139 2.61 15.24 -15.23
CA THR A 139 4.05 15.36 -15.52
C THR A 139 4.85 14.07 -15.43
N GLY A 140 4.18 12.93 -15.26
CA GLY A 140 4.79 11.63 -14.99
C GLY A 140 5.28 11.47 -13.55
N TRP A 141 5.62 10.25 -13.15
CA TRP A 141 6.00 9.93 -11.77
C TRP A 141 7.40 10.44 -11.36
N THR A 142 8.21 10.90 -12.32
CA THR A 142 9.56 11.41 -12.08
C THR A 142 9.60 12.91 -11.84
N PHE A 143 8.53 13.65 -12.20
CA PHE A 143 8.40 15.09 -11.98
C PHE A 143 9.61 15.89 -12.50
N TYR A 144 10.00 15.67 -13.76
CA TYR A 144 11.14 16.37 -14.34
C TYR A 144 10.85 17.85 -14.57
N THR A 145 11.81 18.70 -14.19
CA THR A 145 11.82 20.13 -14.54
C THR A 145 12.21 20.33 -16.02
N PRO A 146 11.74 21.40 -16.69
CA PRO A 146 10.86 22.47 -16.19
C PRO A 146 9.37 22.13 -16.26
N PHE A 147 8.98 20.92 -16.68
CA PHE A 147 7.55 20.59 -16.86
C PHE A 147 6.79 20.51 -15.52
N SER A 148 7.51 20.35 -14.41
CA SER A 148 6.96 20.25 -13.05
C SER A 148 7.05 21.53 -12.20
N THR A 149 7.37 22.69 -12.79
CA THR A 149 7.45 24.00 -12.09
C THR A 149 6.27 24.88 -12.43
#